data_AF-A0A3E2T842-F1
#
_entry.id   AF-A0A3E2T842-F1
#
_cell.length_a   1.000
_cell.length_b   1.000
_cell.length_c   1.000
_cell.angle_alpha   90.00
_cell.angle_beta   90.00
_cell.angle_gamma   90.00
#
_symmetry.space_group_name_H-M   'P 1'
#
loop_
_entity.id
_entity.type
_entity.pdbx_description
1 polymer ?
#
loop_
_entity_poly.entity_id
_entity_poly.type
_entity_poly.pdbx_seq_one_letter_code
_entity_poly.pdbx_strand_id
1 'polypeptide(L)'
;MKMLKKMAALLLAGVMAMALLTACGDDSAPSFAQKAEEKVFAAMSEATGVKENDAELKAMASKSLDLVKDGKVNVKAMLSLNVLEDGDEENSYRVKAVSVIPDMKANDYYTAENYTVAVVTPETLNNLDMSAFATLVKEMSDSGVTFEKMGVAAKTVDGKTYMSIAVQYTGKVLAQPAQ
;
A
#
# COMPACT_ATOMS: atom_id res chain seq x y z
N MET A 1 -38.06 -51.43 -13.49
CA MET A 1 -36.73 -50.86 -13.76
C MET A 1 -36.86 -49.69 -14.71
N LYS A 2 -36.17 -48.58 -14.42
CA LYS A 2 -35.91 -47.40 -15.28
C LYS A 2 -37.09 -46.42 -15.45
N MET A 3 -37.03 -45.13 -15.09
CA MET A 3 -35.98 -44.30 -14.50
C MET A 3 -36.63 -43.12 -13.75
N LEU A 4 -36.22 -42.92 -12.51
CA LEU A 4 -36.31 -41.64 -11.79
C LEU A 4 -35.45 -40.62 -12.51
N LYS A 5 -36.03 -39.86 -13.44
CA LYS A 5 -35.41 -38.66 -14.01
C LYS A 5 -36.53 -37.65 -14.19
N LYS A 6 -36.36 -36.46 -13.60
CA LYS A 6 -37.23 -35.26 -13.62
C LYS A 6 -37.86 -34.91 -12.26
N MET A 7 -37.07 -34.76 -11.20
CA MET A 7 -37.42 -33.94 -10.02
C MET A 7 -36.15 -33.34 -9.38
N ALA A 8 -35.33 -32.66 -10.18
CA ALA A 8 -34.16 -31.92 -9.71
C ALA A 8 -34.03 -30.57 -10.43
N ALA A 9 -35.16 -29.91 -10.67
CA ALA A 9 -35.22 -28.65 -11.41
C ALA A 9 -35.59 -27.42 -10.55
N LEU A 10 -35.55 -27.52 -9.21
CA LEU A 10 -35.98 -26.41 -8.35
C LEU A 10 -35.23 -26.30 -7.01
N LEU A 11 -33.92 -26.54 -7.01
CA LEU A 11 -33.04 -26.17 -5.87
C LEU A 11 -31.68 -25.62 -6.37
N LEU A 12 -31.66 -25.01 -7.56
CA LEU A 12 -30.53 -24.22 -8.04
C LEU A 12 -30.87 -22.72 -8.09
N ALA A 13 -31.74 -22.28 -7.20
CA ALA A 13 -31.97 -20.88 -6.89
C ALA A 13 -31.74 -20.75 -5.37
N GLY A 14 -30.53 -20.37 -4.95
CA GLY A 14 -30.30 -20.14 -3.52
C GLY A 14 -28.89 -19.95 -3.01
N VAL A 15 -27.82 -20.26 -3.75
CA VAL A 15 -26.44 -20.14 -3.21
C VAL A 15 -25.40 -19.65 -4.22
N MET A 16 -25.78 -18.76 -5.14
CA MET A 16 -24.79 -17.99 -5.90
C MET A 16 -25.06 -16.49 -5.87
N ALA A 17 -25.67 -16.01 -4.78
CA ALA A 17 -25.72 -14.60 -4.40
C ALA A 17 -24.50 -14.22 -3.52
N MET A 18 -23.30 -14.67 -3.90
CA MET A 18 -22.03 -14.33 -3.22
C MET A 18 -21.00 -13.70 -4.17
N ALA A 19 -21.40 -13.29 -5.38
CA ALA A 19 -20.43 -12.79 -6.37
C ALA A 19 -20.82 -11.50 -7.12
N LEU A 20 -21.97 -10.86 -6.85
CA LEU A 20 -22.34 -9.62 -7.55
C LEU A 20 -23.05 -8.61 -6.63
N LEU A 21 -22.39 -8.22 -5.53
CA LEU A 21 -22.71 -6.98 -4.83
C LEU A 21 -21.60 -5.95 -5.08
N THR A 22 -21.26 -5.70 -6.34
CA THR A 22 -20.40 -4.57 -6.73
C THR A 22 -20.88 -3.96 -8.04
N ALA A 23 -22.16 -3.64 -8.14
CA ALA A 23 -22.64 -2.75 -9.19
C ALA A 23 -23.87 -1.98 -8.72
N CYS A 24 -23.73 -0.66 -8.70
CA CYS A 24 -24.76 0.37 -8.59
C CYS A 24 -25.46 0.48 -7.22
N GLY A 25 -24.90 1.35 -6.37
CA GLY A 25 -25.49 1.84 -5.14
C GLY A 25 -24.72 3.06 -4.66
N ASP A 26 -25.02 4.21 -5.28
CA ASP A 26 -24.81 5.54 -4.72
C ASP A 26 -25.08 5.53 -3.20
N ASP A 27 -24.24 6.21 -2.43
CA ASP A 27 -24.40 6.49 -0.99
C ASP A 27 -24.05 5.38 0.02
N SER A 28 -23.15 4.45 -0.33
CA SER A 28 -22.56 3.52 0.65
C SER A 28 -21.45 4.22 1.44
N ALA A 29 -21.61 4.31 2.77
CA ALA A 29 -20.56 4.81 3.66
C ALA A 29 -19.21 4.12 3.36
N PRO A 30 -18.09 4.87 3.33
CA PRO A 30 -16.81 4.31 2.91
C PRO A 30 -16.41 3.15 3.82
N SER A 31 -15.89 2.10 3.19
CA SER A 31 -15.35 0.93 3.90
C SER A 31 -14.22 1.35 4.86
N PHE A 32 -13.95 0.51 5.87
CA PHE A 32 -12.85 0.79 6.80
C PHE A 32 -11.50 0.97 6.06
N ALA A 33 -11.24 0.15 5.03
CA ALA A 33 -10.04 0.25 4.21
C ALA A 33 -9.95 1.61 3.49
N GLN A 34 -11.05 2.09 2.90
CA GLN A 34 -11.09 3.41 2.25
C GLN A 34 -10.84 4.54 3.26
N LYS A 35 -11.46 4.50 4.44
CA LYS A 35 -11.22 5.49 5.51
C LYS A 35 -9.77 5.49 5.99
N ALA A 36 -9.17 4.30 6.10
CA ALA A 36 -7.77 4.15 6.48
C ALA A 36 -6.84 4.74 5.42
N GLU A 37 -7.12 4.44 4.15
CA GLU A 37 -6.40 4.99 3.00
C GLU A 37 -6.42 6.52 2.98
N GLU A 38 -7.63 7.11 3.05
CA GLU A 38 -7.83 8.57 3.06
C GLU A 38 -7.08 9.24 4.21
N LYS A 39 -7.17 8.67 5.42
CA LYS A 39 -6.54 9.27 6.60
C LYS A 39 -5.02 9.19 6.57
N VAL A 40 -4.45 8.07 6.16
CA VAL A 40 -2.98 7.94 6.05
C VAL A 40 -2.46 8.77 4.88
N PHE A 41 -3.18 8.81 3.75
CA PHE A 41 -2.84 9.68 2.64
C PHE A 41 -2.83 11.16 3.06
N ALA A 42 -3.86 11.63 3.76
CA ALA A 42 -3.91 12.99 4.26
C ALA A 42 -2.69 13.33 5.15
N ALA A 43 -2.33 12.44 6.07
CA ALA A 43 -1.19 12.66 6.96
C ALA A 43 0.16 12.66 6.23
N MET A 44 0.32 11.85 5.17
CA MET A 44 1.52 11.90 4.32
C MET A 44 1.55 13.10 3.37
N SER A 45 0.38 13.56 2.93
CA SER A 45 0.22 14.77 2.12
C SER A 45 0.75 15.99 2.88
N GLU A 46 0.47 16.08 4.18
CA GLU A 46 1.00 17.13 5.05
C GLU A 46 2.53 17.12 5.13
N ALA A 47 3.16 15.94 5.18
CA ALA A 47 4.62 15.80 5.28
C ALA A 47 5.35 16.08 3.97
N THR A 48 4.79 15.64 2.83
CA THR A 48 5.47 15.65 1.53
C THR A 48 5.04 16.79 0.60
N GLY A 49 3.87 17.38 0.83
CA GLY A 49 3.25 18.36 -0.07
C GLY A 49 2.53 17.75 -1.29
N VAL A 50 2.56 16.42 -1.48
CA VAL A 50 1.83 15.75 -2.58
C VAL A 50 0.34 15.73 -2.28
N LYS A 51 -0.49 16.20 -3.22
CA LYS A 51 -1.92 16.47 -2.98
C LYS A 51 -2.89 15.41 -3.49
N GLU A 52 -2.41 14.49 -4.33
CA GLU A 52 -3.24 13.45 -4.94
C GLU A 52 -2.70 12.05 -4.66
N ASN A 53 -3.61 11.11 -4.42
CA ASN A 53 -3.30 9.69 -4.29
C ASN A 53 -3.17 9.12 -5.72
N ASP A 54 -1.95 9.14 -6.25
CA ASP A 54 -1.65 8.80 -7.65
C ASP A 54 -2.07 7.36 -7.96
N ALA A 55 -2.82 7.17 -9.05
CA ALA A 55 -3.43 5.89 -9.40
C ALA A 55 -2.39 4.79 -9.72
N GLU A 56 -1.26 5.15 -10.33
CA GLU A 56 -0.20 4.19 -10.66
C GLU A 56 0.49 3.72 -9.38
N LEU A 57 0.88 4.65 -8.50
CA LEU A 57 1.52 4.31 -7.24
C LEU A 57 0.54 3.60 -6.30
N LYS A 58 -0.74 3.97 -6.29
CA LYS A 58 -1.76 3.25 -5.53
C LYS A 58 -1.90 1.81 -6.02
N ALA A 59 -1.84 1.58 -7.34
CA ALA A 59 -1.85 0.22 -7.88
C ALA A 59 -0.57 -0.56 -7.48
N MET A 60 0.59 0.09 -7.48
CA MET A 60 1.85 -0.49 -6.98
C MET A 60 1.75 -0.89 -5.50
N ALA A 61 1.24 0.01 -4.64
CA ALA A 61 0.97 -0.26 -3.23
C ALA A 61 -0.10 -1.36 -3.04
N SER A 62 -1.13 -1.40 -3.87
CA SER A 62 -2.13 -2.47 -3.82
C SER A 62 -1.52 -3.84 -4.17
N LYS A 63 -0.64 -3.87 -5.18
CA LYS A 63 0.07 -5.09 -5.60
C LYS A 63 1.05 -5.60 -4.53
N SER A 64 1.73 -4.72 -3.80
CA SER A 64 2.62 -5.16 -2.71
C SER A 64 1.84 -5.83 -1.58
N LEU A 65 0.58 -5.45 -1.34
CA LEU A 65 -0.29 -6.08 -0.35
C LEU A 65 -0.65 -7.53 -0.70
N ASP A 66 -0.57 -7.93 -1.98
CA ASP A 66 -0.74 -9.33 -2.39
C ASP A 66 0.40 -10.25 -1.90
N LEU A 67 1.54 -9.65 -1.56
CA LEU A 67 2.69 -10.35 -1.00
C LEU A 67 2.52 -10.66 0.49
N VAL A 68 1.50 -10.10 1.15
CA VAL A 68 1.23 -10.37 2.57
C VAL A 68 0.72 -11.80 2.73
N LYS A 69 1.46 -12.60 3.49
CA LYS A 69 1.13 -13.98 3.85
C LYS A 69 1.33 -14.17 5.34
N ASP A 70 0.30 -14.67 6.02
CA ASP A 70 0.32 -14.89 7.47
C ASP A 70 0.75 -13.65 8.28
N GLY A 71 0.37 -12.46 7.81
CA GLY A 71 0.73 -11.18 8.43
C GLY A 71 2.19 -10.78 8.27
N LYS A 72 2.93 -11.39 7.35
CA LYS A 72 4.31 -11.07 7.01
C LYS A 72 4.47 -10.78 5.53
N VAL A 73 5.54 -10.09 5.17
CA VAL A 73 5.93 -9.87 3.78
C VAL A 73 7.41 -10.15 3.58
N ASN A 74 7.74 -10.77 2.46
CA ASN A 74 9.13 -11.01 2.06
C ASN A 74 9.77 -9.72 1.55
N VAL A 75 10.89 -9.32 2.14
CA VAL A 75 11.59 -8.07 1.82
C VAL A 75 12.07 -8.06 0.37
N LYS A 76 12.67 -9.16 -0.11
CA LYS A 76 13.20 -9.24 -1.47
C LYS A 76 12.08 -9.17 -2.51
N ALA A 77 10.97 -9.88 -2.29
CA ALA A 77 9.81 -9.82 -3.17
C ALA A 77 9.21 -8.41 -3.21
N MET A 78 9.09 -7.73 -2.07
CA MET A 78 8.60 -6.36 -2.01
C MET A 78 9.54 -5.39 -2.73
N LEU A 79 10.85 -5.43 -2.42
CA LEU A 79 11.85 -4.57 -3.06
C LEU A 79 11.95 -4.78 -4.57
N SER A 80 11.61 -5.97 -5.07
CA SER A 80 11.57 -6.23 -6.52
C SER A 80 10.49 -5.45 -7.27
N LEU A 81 9.56 -4.81 -6.55
CA LEU A 81 8.56 -3.89 -7.12
C LEU A 81 9.10 -2.46 -7.26
N ASN A 82 10.23 -2.14 -6.63
CA ASN A 82 10.84 -0.81 -6.75
C ASN A 82 11.42 -0.63 -8.16
N VAL A 83 11.37 0.60 -8.65
CA VAL A 83 11.93 0.99 -9.94
C VAL A 83 12.91 2.13 -9.71
N LEU A 84 14.09 2.01 -10.29
CA LEU A 84 15.09 3.06 -10.36
C LEU A 84 15.28 3.44 -11.83
N GLU A 85 15.13 4.72 -12.12
CA GLU A 85 15.23 5.32 -13.44
C GLU A 85 16.21 6.49 -13.39
N ASP A 86 16.78 6.84 -14.54
CA ASP A 86 17.51 8.10 -14.69
C ASP A 86 16.53 9.26 -14.49
N GLY A 87 16.97 10.31 -13.80
CA GLY A 87 16.17 11.52 -13.67
C GLY A 87 16.28 12.40 -14.93
N ASP A 88 15.40 13.39 -15.04
CA ASP A 88 15.35 14.27 -16.21
C ASP A 88 16.51 15.28 -16.26
N GLU A 89 17.15 15.55 -15.11
CA GLU A 89 18.31 16.43 -14.99
C GLU A 89 19.63 15.64 -15.02
N GLU A 90 20.72 16.30 -15.43
CA GLU A 90 22.06 15.72 -15.34
C GLU A 90 22.40 15.34 -13.90
N ASN A 91 22.97 14.15 -13.72
CA ASN A 91 23.31 13.60 -12.39
C ASN A 91 22.09 13.52 -11.46
N SER A 92 20.90 13.22 -11.99
CA SER A 92 19.71 12.97 -11.18
C SER A 92 19.19 11.56 -11.38
N TYR A 93 18.42 11.09 -10.40
CA TYR A 93 17.75 9.79 -10.44
C TYR A 93 16.29 9.95 -10.04
N ARG A 94 15.44 9.03 -10.49
CA ARG A 94 14.04 8.92 -10.13
C ARG A 94 13.78 7.54 -9.56
N VAL A 95 13.17 7.47 -8.38
CA VAL A 95 12.86 6.21 -7.71
C VAL A 95 11.35 6.11 -7.51
N LYS A 96 10.77 4.97 -7.88
CA LYS A 96 9.48 4.51 -7.38
C LYS A 96 9.75 3.43 -6.34
N ALA A 97 9.41 3.70 -5.09
CA ALA A 97 9.60 2.76 -3.98
C ALA A 97 8.26 2.41 -3.36
N VAL A 98 8.08 1.14 -3.00
CA VAL A 98 6.91 0.66 -2.27
C VAL A 98 7.32 0.01 -0.96
N SER A 99 6.50 0.22 0.07
CA SER A 99 6.66 -0.39 1.38
C SER A 99 5.30 -0.81 1.93
N VAL A 100 5.20 -2.03 2.46
CA VAL A 100 4.05 -2.42 3.28
C VAL A 100 4.34 -1.96 4.71
N ILE A 101 3.36 -1.38 5.41
CA ILE A 101 3.63 -0.75 6.70
C ILE A 101 4.09 -1.81 7.72
N PRO A 102 5.33 -1.74 8.22
CA PRO A 102 5.84 -2.72 9.18
C PRO A 102 5.21 -2.51 10.56
N ASP A 103 5.04 -3.59 11.31
CA ASP A 103 4.77 -3.51 12.73
C ASP A 103 6.06 -3.12 13.48
N MET A 104 6.20 -1.83 13.77
CA MET A 104 7.38 -1.31 14.47
C MET A 104 7.57 -1.94 15.86
N LYS A 105 6.53 -2.48 16.49
CA LYS A 105 6.64 -3.18 17.78
C LYS A 105 7.28 -4.55 17.65
N ALA A 106 7.13 -5.20 16.49
CA ALA A 106 7.76 -6.49 16.20
C ALA A 106 9.29 -6.36 16.03
N ASN A 107 9.76 -5.18 15.60
CA ASN A 107 11.18 -4.82 15.47
C ASN A 107 12.00 -5.83 14.63
N ASP A 108 11.37 -6.45 13.62
CA ASP A 108 11.97 -7.47 12.75
C ASP A 108 12.31 -6.95 11.34
N TYR A 109 12.15 -5.64 11.09
CA TYR A 109 12.27 -5.05 9.76
C TYR A 109 13.70 -4.66 9.32
N TYR A 110 14.67 -4.60 10.24
CA TYR A 110 16.03 -4.13 9.94
C TYR A 110 17.02 -5.21 9.47
N THR A 111 16.65 -6.49 9.49
CA THR A 111 17.59 -7.59 9.17
C THR A 111 16.94 -8.86 8.60
N ALA A 112 15.61 -8.90 8.41
CA ALA A 112 14.91 -10.15 8.13
C ALA A 112 14.55 -10.34 6.65
N GLU A 113 14.59 -11.59 6.20
CA GLU A 113 14.03 -12.03 4.91
C GLU A 113 12.53 -11.72 4.81
N ASN A 114 11.81 -11.74 5.94
CA ASN A 114 10.42 -11.34 6.06
C ASN A 114 10.22 -10.48 7.31
N TYR A 115 9.39 -9.44 7.24
CA TYR A 115 8.99 -8.65 8.42
C TYR A 115 7.49 -8.76 8.71
N THR A 116 7.13 -8.51 9.96
CA THR A 116 5.75 -8.50 10.43
C THR A 116 5.06 -7.21 10.00
N VAL A 117 3.88 -7.34 9.41
CA VAL A 117 3.10 -6.23 8.87
C VAL A 117 2.12 -5.71 9.92
N ALA A 118 2.03 -4.39 10.06
CA ALA A 118 1.08 -3.76 10.96
C ALA A 118 -0.36 -4.03 10.50
N VAL A 119 -1.20 -4.51 11.42
CA VAL A 119 -2.64 -4.59 11.21
C VAL A 119 -3.25 -3.24 11.52
N VAL A 120 -4.00 -2.70 10.56
CA VAL A 120 -4.74 -1.45 10.75
C VAL A 120 -6.04 -1.74 11.48
N THR A 121 -6.18 -1.13 12.65
CA THR A 121 -7.40 -1.15 13.47
C THR A 121 -7.92 0.26 13.64
N PRO A 122 -9.19 0.44 14.09
CA PRO A 122 -9.71 1.77 14.40
C PRO A 122 -8.84 2.52 15.43
N GLU A 123 -8.27 1.80 16.40
CA GLU A 123 -7.40 2.38 17.42
C GLU A 123 -6.07 2.86 16.83
N THR A 124 -5.38 2.02 16.06
CA THR A 124 -4.08 2.40 15.45
C THR A 124 -4.27 3.53 14.46
N LEU A 125 -5.39 3.54 13.73
CA LEU A 125 -5.73 4.60 12.79
C LEU A 125 -6.08 5.91 13.51
N ASN A 126 -6.73 5.86 14.68
CA ASN A 126 -7.03 7.04 15.49
C ASN A 126 -5.79 7.64 16.14
N ASN A 127 -4.84 6.79 16.53
CA ASN A 127 -3.57 7.17 17.13
C ASN A 127 -2.41 7.17 16.11
N LEU A 128 -2.71 7.40 14.82
CA LEU A 128 -1.71 7.42 13.77
C LEU A 128 -0.68 8.53 14.05
N ASP A 129 0.57 8.11 14.26
CA ASP A 129 1.70 9.00 14.46
C ASP A 129 2.60 8.95 13.21
N MET A 130 2.66 10.07 12.49
CA MET A 130 3.47 10.24 11.28
C MET A 130 4.75 11.03 11.52
N SER A 131 5.10 11.32 12.79
CA SER A 131 6.28 12.12 13.13
C SER A 131 7.58 11.53 12.57
N ALA A 132 7.78 10.21 12.69
CA ALA A 132 8.94 9.53 12.14
C ALA A 132 9.02 9.64 10.61
N PHE A 133 7.88 9.52 9.92
CA PHE A 133 7.81 9.71 8.47
C PHE A 133 8.07 11.16 8.08
N ALA A 134 7.49 12.13 8.77
CA ALA A 134 7.71 13.55 8.52
C ALA A 134 9.18 13.95 8.73
N THR A 135 9.83 13.42 9.77
CA THR A 135 11.27 13.59 9.98
C THR A 135 12.07 13.00 8.82
N LEU A 136 11.76 11.77 8.39
CA LEU A 136 12.44 11.15 7.24
C LEU A 136 12.26 11.97 5.95
N VAL A 137 11.04 12.41 5.66
CA VAL A 137 10.74 13.25 4.49
C VAL A 137 11.56 14.53 4.53
N LYS A 138 11.65 15.17 5.70
CA LYS A 138 12.44 16.37 5.90
C LYS A 138 13.94 16.10 5.68
N GLU A 139 14.50 15.07 6.29
CA GLU A 139 15.91 14.70 6.13
C GLU A 139 16.27 14.39 4.68
N MET A 140 15.39 13.68 3.96
CA MET A 140 15.59 13.42 2.53
C MET A 140 15.49 14.71 1.72
N SER A 141 14.52 15.58 2.03
CA SER A 141 14.37 16.88 1.36
C SER A 141 15.59 17.79 1.58
N ASP A 142 16.10 17.86 2.81
CA ASP A 142 17.33 18.58 3.15
C ASP A 142 18.56 18.00 2.41
N SER A 143 18.51 16.72 2.04
CA SER A 143 19.53 16.03 1.24
C SER A 143 19.32 16.18 -0.28
N GLY A 144 18.34 16.99 -0.72
CA GLY A 144 18.07 17.27 -2.13
C GLY A 144 17.14 16.28 -2.82
N VAL A 145 16.37 15.50 -2.06
CA VAL A 145 15.31 14.63 -2.59
C VAL A 145 13.99 15.40 -2.69
N THR A 146 13.26 15.24 -3.80
CA THR A 146 11.93 15.83 -3.99
C THR A 146 10.90 14.73 -4.17
N PHE A 147 9.89 14.69 -3.30
CA PHE A 147 8.73 13.80 -3.48
C PHE A 147 7.77 14.40 -4.51
N GLU A 148 7.44 13.62 -5.53
CA GLU A 148 6.61 14.10 -6.64
C GLU A 148 5.21 13.50 -6.61
N LYS A 149 5.12 12.22 -6.26
CA LYS A 149 3.87 11.45 -6.25
C LYS A 149 3.87 10.47 -5.09
N MET A 150 2.68 10.11 -4.63
CA MET A 150 2.51 9.00 -3.70
C MET A 150 1.22 8.24 -3.98
N GLY A 151 1.20 6.99 -3.57
CA GLY A 151 0.05 6.11 -3.61
C GLY A 151 -0.14 5.41 -2.27
N VAL A 152 -1.34 5.46 -1.73
CA VAL A 152 -1.72 4.72 -0.52
C VAL A 152 -2.79 3.72 -0.88
N ALA A 153 -2.62 2.48 -0.43
CA ALA A 153 -3.60 1.44 -0.59
C ALA A 153 -3.82 0.71 0.74
N ALA A 154 -5.07 0.30 0.98
CA ALA A 154 -5.44 -0.59 2.06
C ALA A 154 -6.13 -1.84 1.49
N LYS A 155 -5.85 -3.01 2.08
CA LYS A 155 -6.46 -4.27 1.66
C LYS A 155 -6.73 -5.17 2.86
N THR A 156 -7.90 -5.80 2.86
CA THR A 156 -8.25 -6.82 3.85
C THR A 156 -7.83 -8.19 3.33
N VAL A 157 -6.95 -8.87 4.07
CA VAL A 157 -6.47 -10.23 3.82
C VAL A 157 -6.75 -11.05 5.08
N ASP A 158 -7.45 -12.17 4.94
CA ASP A 158 -7.82 -13.07 6.05
C ASP A 158 -8.48 -12.35 7.26
N GLY A 159 -9.35 -11.39 6.97
CA GLY A 159 -10.09 -10.62 7.98
C GLY A 159 -9.27 -9.51 8.67
N LYS A 160 -8.00 -9.31 8.30
CA LYS A 160 -7.13 -8.25 8.81
C LYS A 160 -6.88 -7.21 7.73
N THR A 161 -6.99 -5.93 8.08
CA THR A 161 -6.71 -4.82 7.15
C THR A 161 -5.23 -4.47 7.24
N TYR A 162 -4.57 -4.41 6.09
CA TYR A 162 -3.16 -4.02 5.94
C TYR A 162 -3.05 -2.82 5.02
N MET A 163 -1.93 -2.11 5.11
CA MET A 163 -1.69 -0.91 4.31
C MET A 163 -0.31 -0.92 3.69
N SER A 164 -0.21 -0.31 2.51
CA SER A 164 1.03 -0.08 1.81
C SER A 164 1.05 1.32 1.22
N ILE A 165 2.27 1.84 1.12
CA ILE A 165 2.60 3.15 0.59
C ILE A 165 3.59 2.94 -0.54
N ALA A 166 3.33 3.57 -1.67
CA ALA A 166 4.30 3.77 -2.72
C ALA A 166 4.59 5.26 -2.89
N VAL A 167 5.84 5.62 -3.13
CA VAL A 167 6.26 7.00 -3.36
C VAL A 167 7.11 7.06 -4.62
N GLN A 168 7.01 8.18 -5.32
CA GLN A 168 7.95 8.56 -6.35
C GLN A 168 8.69 9.81 -5.90
N TYR A 169 10.01 9.76 -5.97
CA TYR A 169 10.86 10.89 -5.66
C TYR A 169 12.04 10.98 -6.62
N THR A 170 12.53 12.19 -6.81
CA THR A 170 13.77 12.47 -7.54
C THR A 170 14.84 12.92 -6.57
N GLY A 171 16.09 12.63 -6.87
CA GLY A 171 17.24 13.12 -6.11
C GLY A 171 18.42 13.39 -7.02
N LYS A 172 19.41 14.10 -6.49
CA LYS A 172 20.67 14.35 -7.21
C LYS A 172 21.74 13.38 -6.74
N VAL A 173 22.46 12.80 -7.70
CA VAL A 173 23.74 12.14 -7.46
C VAL A 173 24.72 13.26 -7.11
N LEU A 174 25.05 13.38 -5.83
CA LEU A 174 26.10 14.30 -5.40
C LEU A 174 27.38 13.88 -6.12
N ALA A 175 27.99 14.80 -6.86
CA ALA A 175 29.29 14.57 -7.46
C ALA A 175 30.24 14.11 -6.35
N GLN A 176 30.84 12.92 -6.49
CA GLN A 176 31.91 12.53 -5.60
C GLN A 176 32.98 13.61 -5.67
N PRO A 177 33.51 14.11 -4.53
CA PRO A 177 34.65 15.00 -4.58
C PRO A 177 35.75 14.28 -5.37
N ALA A 178 36.27 14.95 -6.41
CA ALA A 178 37.36 14.43 -7.21
C ALA A 178 38.49 14.01 -6.25
N GLN A 179 38.84 12.72 -6.26
CA GLN A 179 39.97 12.18 -5.51
C GLN A 179 41.29 12.75 -6.03
#